data_AF-A0A815LUG7-F1
#
_entry.id   AF-A0A815LUG7-F1
#
_cell.length_a   1.000
_cell.length_b   1.000
_cell.length_c   1.000
_cell.angle_alpha   90.00
_cell.angle_beta   90.00
_cell.angle_gamma   90.00
#
_symmetry.space_group_name_H-M   'P 1'
#
loop_
_entity.id
_entity.type
_entity.pdbx_description
1 polymer ?
#
loop_
_entity_poly.entity_id
_entity_poly.type
_entity_poly.pdbx_seq_one_letter_code
_entity_poly.pdbx_strand_id
1 'polypeptide(L)'
;MLCLSQNPTDEPKQSEACRCNTPTTVRRSSQPQQGPEQTLKDNTAETSKESTAAKWLNTSVKPDNIPYEKPPESAINNLELFDKICGSMIGLAIGDAMGAHVEFRPRAFLEQNPVNDLNGGGTWSLEAGQWTDDTSMALCLAASLIVKKGFNAYDQLVRYKWWWRQGYMSSTGKCFDIGKSTKASLDLFVSRQHKFQEQHKIGDFKQLDSLSDELSKQFDTNCSNKNVDSNGALMRLTPVVLFYCQSESGTYAIHFAGESARITHGGEKAVDACRYYASLIYAVIKGRSKAEILDPLFYKRHFDMGWFSDKQLHPDIARVAEGSYRQKDRNEIKAGSMAEEALEAALWAFYNDDDSFRVGVLKCVNLGDDTDTVAAIYGQLAGAYYGAGQLPMKWIQQIYAKNFITCIGDWLCYEGAQWWQTKKTK
;
A
#
# COMPACT_ATOMS: atom_id res chain seq x y z
N MET A 1 16.59 -6.67 -41.26
CA MET A 1 16.37 -8.03 -41.82
C MET A 1 15.72 -8.85 -40.71
N LEU A 2 14.47 -9.32 -40.76
CA LEU A 2 13.47 -9.60 -41.81
C LEU A 2 12.10 -9.02 -41.38
N CYS A 3 11.41 -8.19 -42.18
CA CYS A 3 10.28 -8.53 -43.09
C CYS A 3 9.14 -9.33 -42.41
N LEU A 4 8.03 -8.69 -41.98
CA LEU A 4 6.81 -8.31 -42.73
C LEU A 4 6.12 -9.45 -43.49
N SER A 5 4.93 -9.85 -43.01
CA SER A 5 3.83 -10.30 -43.88
C SER A 5 2.47 -9.98 -43.25
N GLN A 6 1.55 -9.61 -44.13
CA GLN A 6 0.29 -8.89 -43.90
C GLN A 6 -0.91 -9.79 -43.56
N ASN A 7 -1.96 -9.14 -43.05
CA ASN A 7 -3.35 -9.59 -42.90
C ASN A 7 -3.93 -10.27 -44.15
N PRO A 8 -5.08 -10.95 -43.98
CA PRO A 8 -6.30 -10.36 -44.52
C PRO A 8 -7.50 -10.36 -43.57
N THR A 9 -8.40 -9.45 -43.94
CA THR A 9 -9.75 -9.10 -43.49
C THR A 9 -10.70 -10.27 -43.21
N ASP A 10 -11.62 -10.08 -42.25
CA ASP A 10 -13.06 -10.23 -42.47
C ASP A 10 -13.88 -9.76 -41.24
N GLU A 11 -14.66 -8.70 -41.45
CA GLU A 11 -15.87 -8.35 -40.67
C GLU A 11 -17.00 -9.32 -41.08
N PRO A 12 -18.05 -9.61 -40.25
CA PRO A 12 -19.09 -8.58 -40.08
C PRO A 12 -20.05 -8.69 -38.86
N LYS A 13 -20.93 -7.69 -38.81
CA LYS A 13 -22.31 -7.62 -38.25
C LYS A 13 -22.50 -7.16 -36.80
N GLN A 14 -22.90 -5.89 -36.74
CA GLN A 14 -23.78 -5.27 -35.74
C GLN A 14 -25.07 -6.06 -35.55
N SER A 15 -25.49 -6.23 -34.29
CA SER A 15 -26.90 -6.51 -33.94
C SER A 15 -27.30 -5.74 -32.68
N GLU A 16 -28.26 -4.84 -32.90
CA GLU A 16 -29.40 -4.49 -32.07
C GLU A 16 -29.20 -3.82 -30.70
N ALA A 17 -29.50 -2.52 -30.74
CA ALA A 17 -29.79 -1.63 -29.64
C ALA A 17 -31.02 -2.10 -28.84
N CYS A 18 -30.84 -2.29 -27.54
CA CYS A 18 -31.94 -2.44 -26.60
C CYS A 18 -32.44 -1.05 -26.20
N ARG A 19 -33.64 -0.69 -26.69
CA ARG A 19 -34.39 0.51 -26.31
C ARG A 19 -34.98 0.31 -24.91
N CYS A 20 -34.65 1.18 -23.96
CA CYS A 20 -35.45 1.37 -22.76
C CYS A 20 -35.99 2.80 -22.71
N ASN A 21 -37.32 2.86 -22.68
CA ASN A 21 -38.15 4.06 -22.68
C ASN A 21 -37.92 4.93 -21.44
N THR A 22 -37.78 6.23 -21.68
CA THR A 22 -38.09 7.30 -20.72
C THR A 22 -39.59 7.45 -20.50
N PRO A 23 -40.02 7.88 -19.31
CA PRO A 23 -41.13 8.82 -19.19
C PRO A 23 -40.69 10.15 -18.56
N THR A 24 -40.85 11.22 -19.34
CA THR A 24 -41.34 12.55 -18.90
C THR A 24 -42.54 12.37 -17.95
N THR A 25 -42.83 13.14 -16.90
CA THR A 25 -42.64 14.57 -16.60
C THR A 25 -43.11 14.74 -15.13
N VAL A 26 -42.64 15.76 -14.42
CA VAL A 26 -43.47 16.78 -13.72
C VAL A 26 -42.52 17.78 -13.05
N ARG A 27 -42.58 19.03 -13.53
CA ARG A 27 -42.02 20.21 -12.90
C ARG A 27 -42.80 20.50 -11.61
N ARG A 28 -42.11 20.73 -10.50
CA ARG A 28 -42.57 21.67 -9.47
C ARG A 28 -41.42 22.58 -9.06
N SER A 29 -41.63 23.85 -9.35
CA SER A 29 -40.91 25.02 -8.90
C SER A 29 -41.01 25.19 -7.38
N SER A 30 -39.87 25.38 -6.72
CA SER A 30 -39.82 26.06 -5.43
C SER A 30 -38.54 26.90 -5.37
N GLN A 31 -38.76 28.19 -5.16
CA GLN A 31 -37.77 29.27 -5.13
C GLN A 31 -36.68 29.03 -4.06
N PRO A 32 -35.44 29.51 -4.27
CA PRO A 32 -34.44 29.55 -3.20
C PRO A 32 -34.69 30.75 -2.29
N GLN A 33 -34.87 30.47 -0.99
CA GLN A 33 -34.86 31.49 0.06
C GLN A 33 -33.43 32.02 0.25
N GLN A 34 -33.30 33.35 0.18
CA GLN A 34 -32.11 34.11 0.51
C GLN A 34 -31.87 34.05 2.03
N GLY A 35 -30.75 33.46 2.44
CA GLY A 35 -30.16 33.63 3.77
C GLY A 35 -29.08 34.72 3.73
N PRO A 36 -28.85 35.44 4.83
CA PRO A 36 -28.10 36.70 4.81
C PRO A 36 -26.60 36.51 4.59
N GLU A 37 -26.04 37.39 3.76
CA GLU A 37 -24.61 37.61 3.53
C GLU A 37 -23.89 37.91 4.86
N GLN A 38 -22.98 37.03 5.27
CA GLN A 38 -21.91 37.37 6.21
C GLN A 38 -20.63 37.64 5.43
N THR A 39 -20.25 38.91 5.46
CA THR A 39 -18.98 39.45 4.98
C THR A 39 -17.81 38.81 5.75
N LEU A 40 -17.13 37.85 5.12
CA LEU A 40 -15.82 37.39 5.56
C LEU A 40 -14.79 38.43 5.17
N LYS A 41 -14.31 39.17 6.17
CA LYS A 41 -13.16 40.06 6.04
C LYS A 41 -11.90 39.25 5.78
N ASP A 42 -11.19 39.65 4.72
CA ASP A 42 -9.82 39.25 4.43
C ASP A 42 -8.92 39.47 5.65
N ASN A 43 -8.27 38.40 6.09
CA ASN A 43 -7.05 38.46 6.89
C ASN A 43 -5.97 37.71 6.13
N THR A 44 -5.22 38.48 5.33
CA THR A 44 -3.96 38.09 4.74
C THR A 44 -2.91 37.95 5.85
N ALA A 45 -2.66 36.72 6.27
CA ALA A 45 -1.45 36.37 7.01
C ALA A 45 -0.67 35.36 6.18
N GLU A 46 0.27 35.88 5.38
CA GLU A 46 1.35 35.10 4.78
C GLU A 46 2.08 34.33 5.90
N THR A 47 1.93 33.02 5.89
CA THR A 47 2.84 32.11 6.58
C THR A 47 3.36 31.12 5.55
N SER A 48 4.59 31.35 5.12
CA SER A 48 5.39 30.39 4.37
C SER A 48 5.57 29.14 5.24
N LYS A 49 4.67 28.17 5.08
CA LYS A 49 4.83 26.84 5.66
C LYS A 49 5.89 26.09 4.86
N GLU A 50 7.12 26.09 5.36
CA GLU A 50 8.08 25.05 5.01
C GLU A 50 7.43 23.68 5.20
N SER A 51 7.54 22.82 4.18
CA SER A 51 6.95 21.48 4.22
C SER A 51 7.44 20.70 5.45
N THR A 52 6.55 19.94 6.09
CA THR A 52 6.87 19.07 7.24
C THR A 52 8.06 18.14 6.96
N ALA A 53 8.26 17.70 5.72
CA ALA A 53 9.41 16.90 5.28
C ALA A 53 10.77 17.63 5.43
N ALA A 54 10.82 18.95 5.21
CA ALA A 54 12.04 19.76 5.39
C ALA A 54 12.40 19.97 6.86
N LYS A 55 11.38 20.06 7.73
CA LYS A 55 11.57 20.17 9.19
C LYS A 55 12.20 18.90 9.77
N TRP A 56 11.76 17.72 9.30
CA TRP A 56 12.29 16.42 9.73
C TRP A 56 13.74 16.16 9.29
N LEU A 57 14.14 16.67 8.12
CA LEU A 57 15.52 16.55 7.63
C LEU A 57 16.51 17.46 8.39
N ASN A 58 16.01 18.53 9.01
CA ASN A 58 16.82 19.52 9.74
C ASN A 58 16.77 19.36 11.28
N THR A 59 15.89 18.52 11.83
CA THR A 59 15.95 18.15 13.24
C THR A 59 17.00 17.06 13.42
N SER A 60 18.22 17.47 13.77
CA SER A 60 19.23 16.57 14.33
C SER A 60 18.68 15.94 15.61
N VAL A 61 18.03 14.77 15.49
CA VAL A 61 17.80 13.89 16.64
C VAL A 61 19.19 13.48 17.12
N LYS A 62 19.67 14.10 18.20
CA LYS A 62 20.94 13.72 18.82
C LYS A 62 20.78 12.32 19.40
N PRO A 63 21.57 11.31 18.99
CA PRO A 63 21.41 9.92 19.42
C PRO A 63 21.79 9.65 20.89
N ASP A 64 22.28 10.66 21.62
CA ASP A 64 23.23 10.42 22.70
C ASP A 64 22.65 9.84 24.01
N ASN A 65 21.38 9.43 24.08
CA ASN A 65 20.80 8.80 25.28
C ASN A 65 19.62 7.84 25.03
N ILE A 66 19.52 7.23 23.85
CA ILE A 66 18.53 6.17 23.61
C ILE A 66 19.11 4.84 24.12
N PRO A 67 18.41 4.06 24.98
CA PRO A 67 18.83 2.71 25.31
C PRO A 67 18.85 1.87 24.03
N TYR A 68 20.04 1.70 23.47
CA TYR A 68 20.30 0.85 22.33
C TYR A 68 20.22 -0.61 22.79
N GLU A 69 19.15 -1.32 22.43
CA GLU A 69 19.18 -2.77 22.44
C GLU A 69 19.96 -3.24 21.21
N LYS A 70 21.17 -3.74 21.45
CA LYS A 70 22.02 -4.38 20.45
C LYS A 70 21.17 -5.42 19.69
N PRO A 71 21.03 -5.32 18.36
CA PRO A 71 20.47 -6.40 17.55
C PRO A 71 21.20 -7.71 17.89
N PRO A 72 20.57 -8.89 17.73
CA PRO A 72 21.28 -10.16 17.84
C PRO A 72 22.58 -10.10 17.02
N GLU A 73 23.66 -10.66 17.56
CA GLU A 73 25.06 -10.34 17.25
C GLU A 73 25.55 -10.68 15.82
N SER A 74 24.64 -10.90 14.88
CA SER A 74 24.92 -10.92 13.45
C SER A 74 23.99 -9.93 12.75
N ALA A 75 24.55 -8.86 12.17
CA ALA A 75 23.87 -8.19 11.07
C ALA A 75 23.42 -9.29 10.08
N ILE A 76 22.13 -9.33 9.76
CA ILE A 76 21.58 -10.25 8.75
C ILE A 76 22.49 -10.15 7.52
N ASN A 77 23.02 -11.30 7.09
CA ASN A 77 23.89 -11.29 5.93
C ASN A 77 23.09 -10.90 4.69
N ASN A 78 23.76 -10.39 3.65
CA ASN A 78 23.06 -9.88 2.46
C ASN A 78 22.15 -10.91 1.79
N LEU A 79 22.44 -12.22 1.89
CA LEU A 79 21.59 -13.26 1.33
C LEU A 79 20.29 -13.42 2.11
N GLU A 80 20.35 -13.42 3.44
CA GLU A 80 19.15 -13.51 4.28
C GLU A 80 18.30 -12.25 4.16
N LEU A 81 18.91 -11.06 4.08
CA LEU A 81 18.17 -9.82 3.83
C LEU A 81 17.42 -9.88 2.49
N PHE A 82 18.11 -10.36 1.46
CA PHE A 82 17.52 -10.54 0.13
C PHE A 82 16.36 -11.54 0.14
N ASP A 83 16.51 -12.66 0.83
CA ASP A 83 15.48 -13.69 0.96
C ASP A 83 14.21 -13.12 1.63
N LYS A 84 14.36 -12.30 2.68
CA LYS A 84 13.26 -11.61 3.35
C LYS A 84 12.60 -10.55 2.46
N ILE A 85 13.39 -9.77 1.72
CA ILE A 85 12.88 -8.75 0.78
C ILE A 85 12.07 -9.41 -0.34
N CYS A 86 12.62 -10.44 -0.97
CA CYS A 86 11.94 -11.22 -2.00
C CYS A 86 10.69 -11.89 -1.44
N GLY A 87 10.80 -12.48 -0.24
CA GLY A 87 9.70 -13.12 0.46
C GLY A 87 8.55 -12.16 0.70
N SER A 88 8.82 -10.93 1.13
CA SER A 88 7.79 -9.91 1.38
C SER A 88 7.06 -9.48 0.08
N MET A 89 7.81 -9.21 -0.99
CA MET A 89 7.24 -8.79 -2.27
C MET A 89 6.44 -9.91 -2.97
N ILE A 90 6.98 -11.13 -2.99
CA ILE A 90 6.30 -12.29 -3.58
C ILE A 90 5.17 -12.78 -2.69
N GLY A 91 5.34 -12.72 -1.37
CA GLY A 91 4.30 -13.07 -0.41
C GLY A 91 3.07 -12.18 -0.55
N LEU A 92 3.26 -10.86 -0.74
CA LEU A 92 2.19 -9.93 -1.11
C LEU A 92 1.44 -10.44 -2.34
N ALA A 93 2.17 -10.68 -3.44
CA ALA A 93 1.58 -11.10 -4.72
C ALA A 93 0.88 -12.47 -4.66
N ILE A 94 1.38 -13.40 -3.84
CA ILE A 94 0.69 -14.68 -3.58
C ILE A 94 -0.60 -14.46 -2.82
N GLY A 95 -0.59 -13.64 -1.77
CA GLY A 95 -1.76 -13.35 -0.98
C GLY A 95 -2.87 -12.71 -1.81
N ASP A 96 -2.52 -11.64 -2.52
CA ASP A 96 -3.36 -10.93 -3.49
C ASP A 96 -3.96 -11.91 -4.51
N ALA A 97 -3.13 -12.59 -5.32
CA ALA A 97 -3.61 -13.46 -6.40
C ALA A 97 -4.47 -14.64 -5.90
N MET A 98 -4.23 -15.12 -4.67
CA MET A 98 -5.02 -16.19 -4.07
C MET A 98 -6.36 -15.68 -3.55
N GLY A 99 -6.38 -14.52 -2.90
CA GLY A 99 -7.61 -13.93 -2.38
C GLY A 99 -8.54 -13.42 -3.48
N ALA A 100 -7.99 -12.93 -4.60
CA ALA A 100 -8.77 -12.45 -5.75
C ALA A 100 -9.71 -13.53 -6.33
N HIS A 101 -9.38 -14.82 -6.15
CA HIS A 101 -10.24 -15.94 -6.56
C HIS A 101 -11.62 -15.91 -5.88
N VAL A 102 -11.68 -15.41 -4.65
CA VAL A 102 -12.88 -15.48 -3.79
C VAL A 102 -13.24 -14.15 -3.16
N GLU A 103 -12.73 -13.06 -3.70
CA GLU A 103 -13.05 -11.71 -3.26
C GLU A 103 -14.57 -11.46 -3.32
N PHE A 104 -15.06 -10.76 -2.30
CA PHE A 104 -16.49 -10.52 -2.02
C PHE A 104 -17.34 -11.75 -1.74
N ARG A 105 -16.74 -12.95 -1.64
CA ARG A 105 -17.49 -14.15 -1.23
C ARG A 105 -17.69 -14.13 0.29
N PRO A 106 -18.92 -14.34 0.78
CA PRO A 106 -19.16 -14.37 2.22
C PRO A 106 -18.50 -15.61 2.83
N ARG A 107 -18.12 -15.51 4.10
CA ARG A 107 -17.53 -16.62 4.87
C ARG A 107 -18.28 -17.95 4.73
N ALA A 108 -19.60 -17.92 4.79
CA ALA A 108 -20.44 -19.12 4.68
C ALA A 108 -20.29 -19.86 3.33
N PHE A 109 -19.95 -19.14 2.27
CA PHE A 109 -19.63 -19.75 0.98
C PHE A 109 -18.30 -20.52 1.04
N LEU A 110 -17.29 -19.96 1.70
CA LEU A 110 -15.95 -20.53 1.79
C LEU A 110 -15.87 -21.71 2.76
N GLU A 111 -16.78 -21.80 3.73
CA GLU A 111 -16.92 -23.01 4.56
C GLU A 111 -17.32 -24.24 3.73
N GLN A 112 -18.06 -24.02 2.64
CA GLN A 112 -18.47 -25.08 1.71
C GLN A 112 -17.52 -25.22 0.52
N ASN A 113 -16.80 -24.15 0.17
CA ASN A 113 -15.94 -24.07 -1.00
C ASN A 113 -14.55 -23.50 -0.62
N PRO A 114 -13.78 -24.20 0.23
CA PRO A 114 -12.53 -23.66 0.74
C PRO A 114 -11.48 -23.51 -0.37
N VAL A 115 -10.77 -22.39 -0.35
CA VAL A 115 -9.59 -22.18 -1.19
C VAL A 115 -8.44 -22.99 -0.61
N ASN A 116 -7.73 -23.73 -1.47
CA ASN A 116 -6.61 -24.60 -1.08
C ASN A 116 -5.36 -24.41 -1.96
N ASP A 117 -5.48 -23.60 -3.02
CA ASP A 117 -4.46 -23.42 -4.05
C ASP A 117 -4.69 -22.12 -4.85
N LEU A 118 -3.70 -21.74 -5.67
CA LEU A 118 -3.82 -20.62 -6.62
C LEU A 118 -4.63 -21.03 -7.85
N ASN A 119 -5.93 -20.73 -7.84
CA ASN A 119 -6.88 -21.23 -8.84
C ASN A 119 -7.17 -20.24 -10.00
N GLY A 120 -6.89 -18.95 -9.87
CA GLY A 120 -7.36 -17.92 -10.82
C GLY A 120 -8.87 -17.70 -10.71
N GLY A 121 -9.58 -17.28 -11.75
CA GLY A 121 -11.03 -17.07 -11.73
C GLY A 121 -11.47 -15.83 -10.92
N GLY A 122 -12.41 -16.01 -9.99
CA GLY A 122 -12.97 -14.91 -9.18
C GLY A 122 -13.85 -13.96 -9.98
N THR A 123 -14.24 -12.83 -9.37
CA THR A 123 -15.18 -11.88 -10.02
C THR A 123 -14.61 -11.17 -11.26
N TRP A 124 -13.30 -11.28 -11.49
CA TRP A 124 -12.56 -10.66 -12.59
C TRP A 124 -12.11 -11.70 -13.63
N SER A 125 -12.35 -12.99 -13.39
CA SER A 125 -11.95 -14.09 -14.27
C SER A 125 -10.45 -14.09 -14.60
N LEU A 126 -9.61 -13.91 -13.59
CA LEU A 126 -8.15 -13.84 -13.71
C LEU A 126 -7.56 -15.20 -14.08
N GLU A 127 -6.38 -15.20 -14.71
CA GLU A 127 -5.56 -16.41 -14.79
C GLU A 127 -4.92 -16.70 -13.42
N ALA A 128 -4.61 -17.97 -13.16
CA ALA A 128 -3.95 -18.34 -11.90
C ALA A 128 -2.62 -17.59 -11.74
N GLY A 129 -2.45 -16.89 -10.62
CA GLY A 129 -1.25 -16.11 -10.31
C GLY A 129 -1.26 -14.67 -10.82
N GLN A 130 -2.30 -14.23 -11.53
CA GLN A 130 -2.56 -12.80 -11.73
C GLN A 130 -3.09 -12.17 -10.45
N TRP A 131 -2.54 -11.00 -10.13
CA TRP A 131 -2.78 -10.20 -8.93
C TRP A 131 -3.53 -8.89 -9.27
N THR A 132 -4.10 -8.20 -8.28
CA THR A 132 -5.06 -7.09 -8.39
C THR A 132 -4.40 -5.72 -8.16
N ASP A 133 -5.13 -4.76 -7.59
CA ASP A 133 -4.62 -3.44 -7.29
C ASP A 133 -3.63 -3.40 -6.13
N ASP A 134 -3.65 -4.36 -5.19
CA ASP A 134 -2.70 -4.46 -4.08
C ASP A 134 -1.27 -4.52 -4.59
N THR A 135 -0.98 -5.50 -5.44
CA THR A 135 0.35 -5.67 -6.04
C THR A 135 0.64 -4.56 -7.06
N SER A 136 -0.36 -4.12 -7.83
CA SER A 136 -0.17 -3.02 -8.80
C SER A 136 0.32 -1.74 -8.12
N MET A 137 -0.33 -1.36 -7.02
CA MET A 137 0.00 -0.16 -6.26
C MET A 137 1.31 -0.35 -5.48
N ALA A 138 1.62 -1.54 -4.97
CA ALA A 138 2.92 -1.82 -4.37
C ALA A 138 4.06 -1.64 -5.38
N LEU A 139 3.91 -2.18 -6.60
CA LEU A 139 4.91 -2.00 -7.67
C LEU A 139 5.04 -0.55 -8.12
N CYS A 140 3.94 0.21 -8.15
CA CYS A 140 3.99 1.64 -8.41
C CYS A 140 4.78 2.41 -7.32
N LEU A 141 4.54 2.12 -6.03
CA LEU A 141 5.29 2.71 -4.93
C LEU A 141 6.77 2.32 -5.01
N ALA A 142 7.07 1.06 -5.28
CA ALA A 142 8.44 0.57 -5.43
C ALA A 142 9.19 1.33 -6.55
N ALA A 143 8.55 1.45 -7.71
CA ALA A 143 9.12 2.16 -8.84
C ALA A 143 9.36 3.65 -8.52
N SER A 144 8.52 4.28 -7.70
CA SER A 144 8.73 5.66 -7.25
C SER A 144 9.99 5.78 -6.40
N LEU A 145 10.10 4.91 -5.39
CA LEU A 145 11.23 4.89 -4.46
C LEU A 145 12.56 4.68 -5.19
N ILE A 146 12.59 3.75 -6.16
CA ILE A 146 13.78 3.45 -6.97
C ILE A 146 14.18 4.66 -7.83
N VAL A 147 13.25 5.18 -8.63
CA VAL A 147 13.56 6.26 -9.59
C VAL A 147 13.87 7.58 -8.88
N LYS A 148 13.17 7.88 -7.78
CA LYS A 148 13.37 9.11 -7.01
C LYS A 148 14.45 8.95 -5.94
N LYS A 149 15.01 7.75 -5.77
CA LYS A 149 16.04 7.41 -4.77
C LYS A 149 15.63 7.85 -3.35
N GLY A 150 14.36 7.59 -3.03
CA GLY A 150 13.70 8.02 -1.80
C GLY A 150 12.22 8.33 -2.02
N PHE A 151 11.53 8.62 -0.92
CA PHE A 151 10.10 8.90 -0.93
C PHE A 151 9.80 10.24 -1.63
N ASN A 152 8.88 10.20 -2.59
CA ASN A 152 8.32 11.36 -3.27
C ASN A 152 6.82 11.18 -3.46
N ALA A 153 6.02 11.89 -2.65
CA ALA A 153 4.57 11.81 -2.66
C ALA A 153 3.93 12.15 -4.02
N TYR A 154 4.53 13.07 -4.77
CA TYR A 154 4.02 13.48 -6.07
C TYR A 154 4.23 12.39 -7.11
N ASP A 155 5.46 11.86 -7.22
CA ASP A 155 5.80 10.79 -8.16
C ASP A 155 5.03 9.49 -7.85
N GLN A 156 4.76 9.21 -6.57
CA GLN A 156 3.89 8.10 -6.18
C GLN A 156 2.47 8.27 -6.73
N LEU A 157 1.85 9.46 -6.62
CA LEU A 157 0.54 9.76 -7.21
C LEU A 157 0.56 9.70 -8.74
N VAL A 158 1.65 10.15 -9.37
CA VAL A 158 1.86 10.04 -10.83
C VAL A 158 1.82 8.57 -11.28
N ARG A 159 2.53 7.68 -10.58
CA ARG A 159 2.54 6.25 -10.93
C ARG A 159 1.22 5.56 -10.69
N TYR A 160 0.51 5.91 -9.61
CA TYR A 160 -0.85 5.44 -9.38
C TYR A 160 -1.81 5.93 -10.48
N LYS A 161 -1.64 7.16 -10.95
CA LYS A 161 -2.36 7.67 -12.11
C LYS A 161 -2.02 6.89 -13.39
N TRP A 162 -0.75 6.56 -13.63
CA TRP A 162 -0.36 5.73 -14.79
C TRP A 162 -0.97 4.35 -14.73
N TRP A 163 -0.99 3.72 -13.56
CA TRP A 163 -1.69 2.45 -13.39
C TRP A 163 -3.17 2.61 -13.71
N TRP A 164 -3.84 3.54 -13.04
CA TRP A 164 -5.27 3.79 -13.20
C TRP A 164 -5.69 4.12 -14.64
N ARG A 165 -4.90 4.92 -15.37
CA ARG A 165 -5.25 5.41 -16.72
C ARG A 165 -4.72 4.54 -17.85
N GLN A 166 -3.62 3.80 -17.64
CA GLN A 166 -2.87 3.15 -18.71
C GLN A 166 -2.54 1.69 -18.42
N GLY A 167 -2.90 1.15 -17.24
CA GLY A 167 -2.55 -0.21 -16.85
C GLY A 167 -1.07 -0.41 -16.51
N TYR A 168 -0.32 0.67 -16.25
CA TYR A 168 1.08 0.58 -15.78
C TYR A 168 1.17 -0.30 -14.53
N MET A 169 2.09 -1.28 -14.54
CA MET A 169 2.23 -2.27 -13.45
C MET A 169 0.95 -3.07 -13.15
N SER A 170 0.14 -3.38 -14.17
CA SER A 170 -1.01 -4.29 -14.04
C SER A 170 -0.68 -5.71 -14.52
N SER A 171 -1.23 -6.72 -13.86
CA SER A 171 -1.15 -8.12 -14.28
C SER A 171 -1.95 -8.44 -15.55
N THR A 172 -2.93 -7.60 -15.91
CA THR A 172 -3.82 -7.79 -17.07
C THR A 172 -3.62 -6.73 -18.16
N GLY A 173 -2.64 -5.83 -17.98
CA GLY A 173 -2.38 -4.72 -18.91
C GLY A 173 -3.40 -3.58 -18.85
N LYS A 174 -4.36 -3.61 -17.92
CA LYS A 174 -5.35 -2.54 -17.67
C LYS A 174 -5.57 -2.35 -16.17
N CYS A 175 -6.02 -1.17 -15.74
CA CYS A 175 -6.49 -0.99 -14.37
C CYS A 175 -7.84 -1.70 -14.17
N PHE A 176 -7.94 -2.45 -13.09
CA PHE A 176 -9.15 -3.01 -12.51
C PHE A 176 -9.02 -2.94 -10.98
N ASP A 177 -10.07 -3.32 -10.26
CA ASP A 177 -10.17 -3.28 -8.78
C ASP A 177 -9.98 -1.98 -8.02
N ILE A 178 -9.65 -0.88 -8.69
CA ILE A 178 -9.39 0.37 -7.98
C ILE A 178 -10.50 0.75 -6.98
N GLY A 179 -10.14 0.72 -5.70
CA GLY A 179 -11.02 1.11 -4.61
C GLY A 179 -11.54 2.54 -4.74
N LYS A 180 -12.78 2.77 -4.28
CA LYS A 180 -13.46 4.09 -4.38
C LYS A 180 -12.64 5.23 -3.79
N SER A 181 -12.02 5.00 -2.63
CA SER A 181 -11.16 5.97 -1.93
C SER A 181 -9.92 6.33 -2.77
N THR A 182 -9.20 5.33 -3.27
CA THR A 182 -8.03 5.53 -4.14
C THR A 182 -8.43 6.30 -5.40
N LYS A 183 -9.50 5.89 -6.07
CA LYS A 183 -10.00 6.57 -7.26
C LYS A 183 -10.34 8.04 -6.99
N ALA A 184 -11.05 8.34 -5.90
CA ALA A 184 -11.39 9.70 -5.52
C ALA A 184 -10.14 10.56 -5.27
N SER A 185 -9.09 9.99 -4.66
CA SER A 185 -7.82 10.69 -4.49
C SER A 185 -7.10 10.96 -5.81
N LEU A 186 -7.10 10.02 -6.76
CA LEU A 186 -6.50 10.22 -8.07
C LEU A 186 -7.29 11.23 -8.93
N ASP A 187 -8.63 11.23 -8.84
CA ASP A 187 -9.48 12.24 -9.46
C ASP A 187 -9.15 13.66 -8.94
N LEU A 188 -8.98 13.81 -7.62
CA LEU A 188 -8.56 15.06 -7.01
C LEU A 188 -7.13 15.46 -7.42
N PHE A 189 -6.21 14.51 -7.44
CA PHE A 189 -4.83 14.74 -7.89
C PHE A 189 -4.78 15.28 -9.32
N VAL A 190 -5.49 14.64 -10.27
CA VAL A 190 -5.56 15.09 -11.67
C VAL A 190 -6.18 16.50 -11.76
N SER A 191 -7.25 16.75 -11.02
CA SER A 191 -7.89 18.07 -10.97
C SER A 191 -6.93 19.16 -10.47
N ARG A 192 -6.07 18.83 -9.49
CA ARG A 192 -5.03 19.73 -8.98
C ARG A 192 -3.88 19.89 -9.97
N GLN A 193 -3.48 18.84 -10.69
CA GLN A 193 -2.48 18.93 -11.77
C GLN A 193 -2.91 19.97 -12.82
N HIS A 194 -4.18 19.96 -13.25
CA HIS A 194 -4.71 20.96 -14.19
C HIS A 194 -4.59 22.40 -13.67
N LYS A 195 -5.01 22.64 -12.42
CA LYS A 195 -4.90 23.99 -11.80
C LYS A 195 -3.45 24.43 -11.66
N PHE A 196 -2.56 23.52 -11.25
CA PHE A 196 -1.14 23.78 -11.09
C PHE A 196 -0.49 24.13 -12.44
N GLN A 197 -0.89 23.45 -13.52
CA GLN A 197 -0.44 23.75 -14.87
C GLN A 197 -0.74 25.20 -15.27
N GLU A 198 -1.97 25.66 -15.03
CA GLU A 198 -2.40 27.03 -15.33
C GLU A 198 -1.62 28.07 -14.51
N GLN A 199 -1.47 27.83 -13.20
CA GLN A 199 -0.77 28.74 -12.28
C GLN A 199 0.71 28.92 -12.64
N HIS A 200 1.37 27.83 -13.03
CA HIS A 200 2.80 27.82 -13.35
C HIS A 200 3.09 27.97 -14.85
N LYS A 201 2.05 28.19 -15.69
CA LYS A 201 2.15 28.37 -17.14
C LYS A 201 2.91 27.24 -17.84
N ILE A 202 2.65 25.99 -17.44
CA ILE A 202 3.31 24.81 -18.01
C ILE A 202 2.61 24.45 -19.34
N GLY A 203 3.36 24.51 -20.44
CA GLY A 203 2.80 24.44 -21.79
C GLY A 203 2.29 23.05 -22.24
N ASP A 204 2.80 21.95 -21.67
CA ASP A 204 2.39 20.59 -22.03
C ASP A 204 2.01 19.79 -20.76
N PHE A 205 0.79 19.23 -20.76
CA PHE A 205 0.28 18.42 -19.65
C PHE A 205 1.17 17.20 -19.34
N LYS A 206 1.85 16.63 -20.35
CA LYS A 206 2.78 15.51 -20.12
C LYS A 206 3.96 15.89 -19.22
N GLN A 207 4.34 17.16 -19.19
CA GLN A 207 5.43 17.64 -18.32
C GLN A 207 5.03 17.62 -16.85
N LEU A 208 3.73 17.58 -16.53
CA LEU A 208 3.26 17.50 -15.14
C LEU A 208 3.63 16.15 -14.51
N ASP A 209 3.83 15.08 -15.28
CA ASP A 209 4.24 13.80 -14.70
C ASP A 209 5.74 13.71 -14.45
N SER A 210 6.49 14.76 -14.78
CA SER A 210 7.94 14.82 -14.62
C SER A 210 8.38 16.20 -14.12
N LEU A 211 7.64 16.75 -13.15
CA LEU A 211 8.02 18.00 -12.48
C LEU A 211 9.42 17.88 -11.85
N SER A 212 10.17 18.99 -11.87
CA SER A 212 11.41 19.09 -11.10
C SER A 212 11.13 18.94 -9.60
N ASP A 213 12.15 18.59 -8.82
CA ASP A 213 12.00 18.43 -7.37
C ASP A 213 11.54 19.74 -6.71
N GLU A 214 11.97 20.90 -7.21
CA GLU A 214 11.54 22.22 -6.72
C GLU A 214 10.06 22.50 -6.98
N LEU A 215 9.55 22.15 -8.17
CA LEU A 215 8.13 22.35 -8.51
C LEU A 215 7.25 21.31 -7.81
N SER A 216 7.68 20.05 -7.74
CA SER A 216 6.90 19.00 -7.07
C SER A 216 6.65 19.30 -5.58
N LYS A 217 7.58 19.99 -4.91
CA LYS A 217 7.43 20.43 -3.51
C LYS A 217 6.37 21.51 -3.30
N GLN A 218 6.03 22.25 -4.36
CA GLN A 218 4.98 23.28 -4.32
C GLN A 218 3.59 22.68 -4.53
N PHE A 219 3.51 21.44 -5.00
CA PHE A 219 2.25 20.76 -5.24
C PHE A 219 1.67 20.19 -3.93
N ASP A 220 0.39 20.47 -3.65
CA ASP A 220 -0.30 19.85 -2.52
C ASP A 220 -0.70 18.40 -2.84
N THR A 221 0.09 17.45 -2.34
CA THR A 221 -0.12 16.01 -2.51
C THR A 221 -1.15 15.40 -1.55
N ASN A 222 -1.75 16.18 -0.64
CA ASN A 222 -2.80 15.69 0.27
C ASN A 222 -4.14 15.52 -0.47
N CYS A 223 -4.20 14.50 -1.32
CA CYS A 223 -5.34 14.24 -2.20
C CYS A 223 -6.40 13.33 -1.55
N SER A 224 -6.41 13.18 -0.23
CA SER A 224 -7.37 12.33 0.47
C SER A 224 -8.06 13.05 1.62
N ASN A 225 -9.31 12.66 1.90
CA ASN A 225 -10.04 13.19 3.05
C ASN A 225 -9.51 12.59 4.36
N LYS A 226 -9.60 13.36 5.44
CA LYS A 226 -9.11 13.00 6.78
C LYS A 226 -9.90 11.89 7.50
N ASN A 227 -10.93 11.34 6.86
CA ASN A 227 -11.78 10.28 7.40
C ASN A 227 -11.78 9.02 6.51
N VAL A 228 -10.83 8.92 5.58
CA VAL A 228 -10.64 7.74 4.75
C VAL A 228 -9.77 6.75 5.51
N ASP A 229 -10.43 5.86 6.25
CA ASP A 229 -9.81 4.85 7.13
C ASP A 229 -9.81 3.42 6.52
N SER A 230 -10.01 3.30 5.20
CA SER A 230 -9.97 2.02 4.49
C SER A 230 -8.55 1.43 4.35
N ASN A 231 -8.46 0.13 4.09
CA ASN A 231 -7.22 -0.66 4.05
C ASN A 231 -6.31 -0.45 2.82
N GLY A 232 -6.76 0.28 1.78
CA GLY A 232 -6.05 0.36 0.50
C GLY A 232 -4.63 0.97 0.54
N ALA A 233 -4.23 1.61 1.63
CA ALA A 233 -2.84 2.00 1.86
C ALA A 233 -1.98 0.89 2.47
N LEU A 234 -2.57 0.03 3.30
CA LEU A 234 -1.92 -1.05 4.03
C LEU A 234 -1.54 -2.22 3.11
N MET A 235 -2.39 -2.51 2.14
CA MET A 235 -2.21 -3.61 1.19
C MET A 235 -0.96 -3.52 0.30
N ARG A 236 -0.41 -2.31 0.16
CA ARG A 236 0.69 -1.99 -0.76
C ARG A 236 1.96 -1.51 -0.06
N LEU A 237 2.05 -1.69 1.26
CA LEU A 237 2.96 -0.95 2.12
C LEU A 237 4.42 -1.35 1.97
N THR A 238 4.70 -2.65 1.84
CA THR A 238 6.05 -3.21 2.04
C THR A 238 7.18 -2.49 1.30
N PRO A 239 7.06 -2.02 0.04
CA PRO A 239 8.17 -1.39 -0.67
C PRO A 239 8.83 -0.22 0.08
N VAL A 240 8.04 0.59 0.79
CA VAL A 240 8.59 1.71 1.58
C VAL A 240 9.42 1.22 2.76
N VAL A 241 8.99 0.13 3.40
CA VAL A 241 9.73 -0.49 4.50
C VAL A 241 11.03 -1.09 3.98
N LEU A 242 10.97 -1.82 2.86
CA LEU A 242 12.15 -2.47 2.26
C LEU A 242 13.19 -1.44 1.80
N PHE A 243 12.78 -0.30 1.24
CA PHE A 243 13.70 0.76 0.86
C PHE A 243 14.43 1.35 2.08
N TYR A 244 13.73 1.57 3.19
CA TYR A 244 14.32 2.17 4.39
C TYR A 244 14.88 1.16 5.39
N CYS A 245 14.82 -0.15 5.13
CA CYS A 245 15.16 -1.17 6.11
C CYS A 245 16.64 -1.17 6.55
N GLN A 246 17.54 -0.53 5.79
CA GLN A 246 18.96 -0.43 6.15
C GLN A 246 19.26 0.64 7.20
N SER A 247 18.31 1.53 7.51
CA SER A 247 18.48 2.49 8.60
C SER A 247 18.72 1.78 9.94
N GLU A 248 19.43 2.44 10.84
CA GLU A 248 19.75 1.92 12.19
C GLU A 248 18.52 1.83 13.10
N SER A 249 17.54 2.70 12.88
CA SER A 249 16.23 2.71 13.56
C SER A 249 15.10 2.58 12.55
N GLY A 250 13.94 2.06 12.98
CA GLY A 250 12.72 1.94 12.18
C GLY A 250 12.06 3.28 11.84
N THR A 251 12.52 4.40 12.42
CA THR A 251 11.88 5.73 12.29
C THR A 251 11.61 6.14 10.85
N TYR A 252 12.55 5.95 9.90
CA TYR A 252 12.31 6.31 8.50
C TYR A 252 11.26 5.43 7.81
N ALA A 253 11.34 4.11 8.00
CA ALA A 253 10.37 3.17 7.45
C ALA A 253 8.95 3.48 7.96
N ILE A 254 8.81 3.72 9.27
CA ILE A 254 7.54 4.01 9.92
C ILE A 254 6.99 5.38 9.50
N HIS A 255 7.85 6.40 9.43
CA HIS A 255 7.44 7.73 8.99
C HIS A 255 6.92 7.72 7.54
N PHE A 256 7.72 7.20 6.61
CA PHE A 256 7.35 7.20 5.19
C PHE A 256 6.23 6.21 4.86
N ALA A 257 6.02 5.17 5.68
CA ALA A 257 4.80 4.36 5.64
C ALA A 257 3.54 5.21 5.88
N GLY A 258 3.55 6.07 6.91
CA GLY A 258 2.44 6.98 7.18
C GLY A 258 2.23 8.02 6.07
N GLU A 259 3.31 8.61 5.55
CA GLU A 259 3.21 9.62 4.48
C GLU A 259 2.76 9.02 3.13
N SER A 260 3.21 7.80 2.81
CA SER A 260 2.76 7.01 1.65
C SER A 260 1.26 6.65 1.71
N ALA A 261 0.73 6.46 2.92
CA ALA A 261 -0.70 6.24 3.12
C ALA A 261 -1.50 7.52 2.89
N ARG A 262 -1.08 8.62 3.54
CA ARG A 262 -1.82 9.89 3.64
C ARG A 262 -2.25 10.49 2.30
N ILE A 263 -1.47 10.28 1.24
CA ILE A 263 -1.75 10.81 -0.10
C ILE A 263 -3.05 10.24 -0.73
N THR A 264 -3.52 9.07 -0.26
CA THR A 264 -4.74 8.40 -0.76
C THR A 264 -5.72 8.00 0.35
N HIS A 265 -5.22 7.83 1.58
CA HIS A 265 -5.99 7.44 2.75
C HIS A 265 -5.59 8.38 3.89
N GLY A 266 -6.25 9.53 3.96
CA GLY A 266 -5.89 10.63 4.88
C GLY A 266 -6.37 10.43 6.31
N GLY A 267 -7.13 9.36 6.58
CA GLY A 267 -7.61 9.00 7.90
C GLY A 267 -6.48 8.59 8.84
N GLU A 268 -6.50 9.11 10.07
CA GLU A 268 -5.45 8.84 11.05
C GLU A 268 -5.40 7.36 11.42
N LYS A 269 -6.53 6.65 11.39
CA LYS A 269 -6.57 5.21 11.65
C LYS A 269 -5.86 4.44 10.53
N ALA A 270 -6.11 4.74 9.26
CA ALA A 270 -5.42 4.10 8.14
C ALA A 270 -3.91 4.44 8.11
N VAL A 271 -3.55 5.69 8.39
CA VAL A 271 -2.15 6.12 8.49
C VAL A 271 -1.43 5.39 9.62
N ASP A 272 -2.04 5.29 10.80
CA ASP A 272 -1.43 4.64 11.96
C ASP A 272 -1.40 3.11 11.81
N ALA A 273 -2.36 2.50 11.12
CA ALA A 273 -2.28 1.09 10.72
C ALA A 273 -1.01 0.83 9.89
N CYS A 274 -0.72 1.70 8.91
CA CYS A 274 0.49 1.61 8.10
C CYS A 274 1.77 1.83 8.93
N ARG A 275 1.77 2.81 9.85
CA ARG A 275 2.93 3.06 10.74
C ARG A 275 3.23 1.86 11.63
N TYR A 276 2.22 1.29 12.28
CA TYR A 276 2.41 0.12 13.12
C TYR A 276 2.83 -1.10 12.29
N TYR A 277 2.16 -1.36 11.17
CA TYR A 277 2.48 -2.51 10.32
C TYR A 277 3.91 -2.42 9.73
N ALA A 278 4.35 -1.22 9.33
CA ALA A 278 5.73 -0.97 8.94
C ALA A 278 6.75 -1.33 10.03
N SER A 279 6.43 -1.06 11.29
CA SER A 279 7.31 -1.41 12.42
C SER A 279 7.48 -2.92 12.58
N LEU A 280 6.43 -3.71 12.31
CA LEU A 280 6.49 -5.16 12.36
C LEU A 280 7.36 -5.73 11.23
N ILE A 281 7.12 -5.29 9.98
CA ILE A 281 7.93 -5.71 8.83
C ILE A 281 9.40 -5.32 9.04
N TYR A 282 9.66 -4.10 9.49
CA TYR A 282 11.03 -3.64 9.78
C TYR A 282 11.70 -4.50 10.85
N ALA A 283 11.02 -4.78 11.96
CA ALA A 283 11.57 -5.61 13.04
C ALA A 283 11.90 -7.04 12.56
N VAL A 284 11.03 -7.63 11.74
CA VAL A 284 11.26 -8.94 11.11
C VAL A 284 12.48 -8.91 10.17
N ILE A 285 12.63 -7.85 9.38
CA ILE A 285 13.82 -7.64 8.53
C ILE A 285 15.08 -7.44 9.36
N LYS A 286 14.97 -6.97 10.61
CA LYS A 286 16.07 -6.89 11.58
C LYS A 286 16.26 -8.18 12.39
N GLY A 287 15.59 -9.27 12.02
CA GLY A 287 15.78 -10.59 12.61
C GLY A 287 15.05 -10.79 13.93
N ARG A 288 14.07 -9.94 14.26
CA ARG A 288 13.22 -10.17 15.43
C ARG A 288 12.30 -11.36 15.20
N SER A 289 12.14 -12.16 16.25
CA SER A 289 11.29 -13.35 16.24
C SER A 289 9.80 -12.98 16.18
N LYS A 290 8.98 -13.95 15.75
CA LYS A 290 7.52 -13.81 15.77
C LYS A 290 6.97 -13.57 17.18
N ALA A 291 7.56 -14.20 18.20
CA ALA A 291 7.18 -13.97 19.59
C ALA A 291 7.44 -12.52 20.03
N GLU A 292 8.60 -11.95 19.66
CA GLU A 292 8.95 -10.56 19.96
C GLU A 292 8.02 -9.55 19.25
N ILE A 293 7.78 -9.72 17.95
CA ILE A 293 7.01 -8.73 17.17
C ILE A 293 5.51 -8.76 17.49
N LEU A 294 4.98 -9.89 17.94
CA LEU A 294 3.58 -10.00 18.32
C LEU A 294 3.35 -9.65 19.79
N ASP A 295 4.40 -9.54 20.61
CA ASP A 295 4.29 -9.25 22.05
C ASP A 295 3.44 -7.98 22.31
N PRO A 296 2.46 -8.01 23.24
CA PRO A 296 1.57 -6.86 23.50
C PRO A 296 2.27 -5.55 23.89
N LEU A 297 3.51 -5.63 24.40
CA LEU A 297 4.30 -4.47 24.75
C LEU A 297 5.27 -4.04 23.63
N PHE A 298 5.28 -4.73 22.47
CA PHE A 298 6.13 -4.40 21.33
C PHE A 298 5.96 -2.94 20.92
N TYR A 299 4.72 -2.49 20.70
CA TYR A 299 4.46 -1.10 20.32
C TYR A 299 4.97 -0.12 21.37
N LYS A 300 4.65 -0.35 22.65
CA LYS A 300 5.06 0.53 23.75
C LYS A 300 6.58 0.65 23.85
N ARG A 301 7.31 -0.47 23.83
CA ARG A 301 8.79 -0.48 23.86
C ARG A 301 9.38 0.35 22.72
N HIS A 302 8.88 0.17 21.50
CA HIS A 302 9.42 0.87 20.33
C HIS A 302 8.95 2.33 20.25
N PHE A 303 7.78 2.66 20.81
CA PHE A 303 7.35 4.04 21.03
C PHE A 303 8.34 4.77 21.96
N ASP A 304 8.69 4.16 23.09
CA ASP A 304 9.65 4.72 24.06
C ASP A 304 11.07 4.84 23.45
N MET A 305 11.41 4.01 22.46
CA MET A 305 12.65 4.11 21.66
C MET A 305 12.57 5.18 20.55
N GLY A 306 11.47 5.92 20.42
CA GLY A 306 11.32 7.01 19.45
C GLY A 306 10.99 6.56 18.02
N TRP A 307 10.64 5.30 17.78
CA TRP A 307 10.28 4.81 16.44
C TRP A 307 9.07 5.52 15.84
N PHE A 308 8.18 6.02 16.71
CA PHE A 308 6.92 6.65 16.35
C PHE A 308 6.93 8.18 16.50
N SER A 309 8.10 8.80 16.71
CA SER A 309 8.23 10.26 16.72
C SER A 309 7.28 10.96 17.72
N ASP A 310 7.12 10.37 18.91
CA ASP A 310 6.21 10.79 19.99
C ASP A 310 4.72 10.87 19.62
N LYS A 311 4.34 10.45 18.40
CA LYS A 311 2.96 10.43 17.96
C LYS A 311 2.34 9.06 18.24
N GLN A 312 1.47 9.02 19.23
CA GLN A 312 0.70 7.83 19.60
C GLN A 312 -0.14 7.33 18.42
N LEU A 313 -0.35 6.00 18.38
CA LEU A 313 -1.28 5.37 17.45
C LEU A 313 -2.73 5.72 17.81
N HIS A 314 -3.57 5.80 16.78
CA HIS A 314 -5.02 5.81 16.92
C HIS A 314 -5.49 4.66 17.85
N PRO A 315 -6.46 4.88 18.76
CA PRO A 315 -6.85 3.89 19.77
C PRO A 315 -7.26 2.51 19.21
N ASP A 316 -7.95 2.48 18.08
CA ASP A 316 -8.30 1.21 17.42
C ASP A 316 -7.08 0.41 16.95
N ILE A 317 -6.03 1.10 16.48
CA ILE A 317 -4.79 0.47 16.05
C ILE A 317 -3.94 0.07 17.25
N ALA A 318 -3.91 0.89 18.31
CA ALA A 318 -3.27 0.53 19.57
C ALA A 318 -3.85 -0.77 20.15
N ARG A 319 -5.17 -0.93 20.10
CA ARG A 319 -5.84 -2.18 20.53
C ARG A 319 -5.37 -3.40 19.73
N VAL A 320 -5.21 -3.26 18.42
CA VAL A 320 -4.65 -4.32 17.56
C VAL A 320 -3.19 -4.58 17.93
N ALA A 321 -2.40 -3.53 18.15
CA ALA A 321 -0.99 -3.63 18.54
C ALA A 321 -0.78 -4.30 19.92
N GLU A 322 -1.75 -4.15 20.82
CA GLU A 322 -1.81 -4.81 22.13
C GLU A 322 -2.31 -6.26 22.05
N GLY A 323 -2.62 -6.75 20.84
CA GLY A 323 -2.87 -8.17 20.58
C GLY A 323 -4.33 -8.59 20.65
N SER A 324 -5.28 -7.71 20.31
CA SER A 324 -6.72 -8.04 20.29
C SER A 324 -7.08 -9.29 19.47
N TYR A 325 -6.29 -9.62 18.44
CA TYR A 325 -6.44 -10.82 17.62
C TYR A 325 -6.10 -12.13 18.36
N ARG A 326 -5.31 -12.10 19.43
CA ARG A 326 -4.75 -13.31 20.08
C ARG A 326 -5.81 -14.16 20.79
N GLN A 327 -6.91 -13.53 21.21
CA GLN A 327 -7.99 -14.17 21.97
C GLN A 327 -9.25 -14.41 21.14
N LYS A 328 -9.20 -14.09 19.84
CA LYS A 328 -10.35 -14.20 18.94
C LYS A 328 -10.34 -15.54 18.23
N ASP A 329 -11.50 -16.18 18.24
CA ASP A 329 -11.77 -17.28 17.34
C ASP A 329 -11.98 -16.75 15.91
N ARG A 330 -11.83 -17.64 14.92
CA ARG A 330 -12.06 -17.33 13.50
C ARG A 330 -13.37 -16.57 13.26
N ASN A 331 -14.42 -16.92 14.00
CA ASN A 331 -15.75 -16.35 13.81
C ASN A 331 -15.87 -14.88 14.24
N GLU A 332 -14.98 -14.41 15.12
CA GLU A 332 -14.95 -13.05 15.65
C GLU A 332 -14.06 -12.11 14.82
N ILE A 333 -13.21 -12.67 13.97
CA ILE A 333 -12.37 -11.91 13.04
C ILE A 333 -13.24 -11.35 11.92
N LYS A 334 -13.04 -10.09 11.58
CA LYS A 334 -13.67 -9.43 10.43
C LYS A 334 -12.62 -9.15 9.38
N ALA A 335 -12.86 -9.60 8.16
CA ALA A 335 -12.01 -9.34 7.00
C ALA A 335 -12.65 -8.25 6.13
N GLY A 336 -12.83 -7.06 6.72
CA GLY A 336 -13.50 -5.93 6.07
C GLY A 336 -12.55 -4.94 5.41
N SER A 337 -13.14 -3.95 4.75
CA SER A 337 -12.42 -2.89 4.03
C SER A 337 -11.80 -1.81 4.92
N MET A 338 -12.03 -1.88 6.23
CA MET A 338 -11.48 -0.96 7.22
C MET A 338 -10.05 -1.39 7.61
N ALA A 339 -9.13 -0.41 7.73
CA ALA A 339 -7.71 -0.70 7.94
C ALA A 339 -7.42 -1.49 9.21
N GLU A 340 -8.13 -1.21 10.31
CA GLU A 340 -8.00 -1.91 11.58
C GLU A 340 -8.49 -3.37 11.51
N GLU A 341 -9.58 -3.62 10.77
CA GLU A 341 -10.16 -4.95 10.61
C GLU A 341 -9.24 -5.82 9.76
N ALA A 342 -8.77 -5.30 8.63
CA ALA A 342 -7.84 -6.00 7.75
C ALA A 342 -6.49 -6.29 8.43
N LEU A 343 -5.95 -5.33 9.20
CA LEU A 343 -4.74 -5.51 9.98
C LEU A 343 -4.92 -6.59 11.07
N GLU A 344 -6.02 -6.53 11.83
CA GLU A 344 -6.31 -7.51 12.87
C GLU A 344 -6.48 -8.92 12.28
N ALA A 345 -7.15 -9.05 11.13
CA ALA A 345 -7.34 -10.33 10.44
C ALA A 345 -6.01 -10.92 9.94
N ALA A 346 -5.14 -10.10 9.35
CA ALA A 346 -3.82 -10.54 8.90
C ALA A 346 -2.93 -10.98 10.06
N LEU A 347 -2.95 -10.24 11.19
CA LEU A 347 -2.18 -10.59 12.38
C LEU A 347 -2.76 -11.80 13.12
N TRP A 348 -4.09 -11.99 13.11
CA TRP A 348 -4.72 -13.22 13.58
C TRP A 348 -4.23 -14.43 12.78
N ALA A 349 -4.22 -14.33 11.45
CA ALA A 349 -3.76 -15.41 10.60
C ALA A 349 -2.28 -15.70 10.83
N PHE A 350 -1.44 -14.67 10.94
CA PHE A 350 -0.01 -14.81 11.24
C PHE A 350 0.25 -15.40 12.63
N TYR A 351 -0.48 -14.97 13.66
CA TYR A 351 -0.38 -15.56 14.99
C TYR A 351 -0.73 -17.06 14.97
N ASN A 352 -1.71 -17.45 14.16
CA ASN A 352 -2.20 -18.82 14.06
C ASN A 352 -1.67 -19.58 12.83
N ASP A 353 -0.59 -19.15 12.15
CA ASP A 353 -0.19 -19.77 10.88
C ASP A 353 0.57 -21.11 11.03
N ASP A 354 0.64 -21.68 12.23
CA ASP A 354 1.34 -22.94 12.52
C ASP A 354 2.78 -22.97 11.97
N ASP A 355 3.46 -21.81 12.04
CA ASP A 355 4.81 -21.56 11.54
C ASP A 355 4.98 -21.89 10.05
N SER A 356 3.91 -21.66 9.27
CA SER A 356 3.84 -21.97 7.84
C SER A 356 3.16 -20.87 7.05
N PHE A 357 3.89 -20.28 6.10
CA PHE A 357 3.34 -19.31 5.16
C PHE A 357 2.04 -19.81 4.52
N ARG A 358 2.05 -21.08 4.09
CA ARG A 358 0.91 -21.75 3.45
C ARG A 358 -0.33 -21.77 4.33
N VAL A 359 -0.17 -22.14 5.60
CA VAL A 359 -1.31 -22.25 6.51
C VAL A 359 -1.91 -20.88 6.78
N GLY A 360 -1.09 -19.88 7.08
CA GLY A 360 -1.61 -18.53 7.38
C GLY A 360 -2.25 -17.85 6.18
N VAL A 361 -1.68 -17.94 4.97
CA VAL A 361 -2.32 -17.33 3.79
C VAL A 361 -3.66 -17.99 3.48
N LEU A 362 -3.75 -19.32 3.64
CA LEU A 362 -5.01 -20.05 3.50
C LEU A 362 -6.02 -19.66 4.59
N LYS A 363 -5.57 -19.34 5.81
CA LYS A 363 -6.44 -18.78 6.85
C LYS A 363 -7.01 -17.42 6.42
N CYS A 364 -6.20 -16.53 5.85
CA CYS A 364 -6.65 -15.24 5.35
C CYS A 364 -7.72 -15.36 4.26
N VAL A 365 -7.42 -16.06 3.16
CA VAL A 365 -8.32 -16.13 2.01
C VAL A 365 -9.64 -16.84 2.34
N ASN A 366 -9.65 -17.71 3.34
CA ASN A 366 -10.85 -18.41 3.79
C ASN A 366 -11.62 -17.64 4.89
N LEU A 367 -11.26 -16.40 5.24
CA LEU A 367 -12.08 -15.56 6.14
C LEU A 367 -13.33 -14.99 5.46
N GLY A 368 -13.30 -14.83 4.14
CA GLY A 368 -14.35 -14.19 3.33
C GLY A 368 -14.24 -12.68 3.26
N ASP A 369 -15.17 -12.08 2.53
CA ASP A 369 -15.32 -10.64 2.32
C ASP A 369 -14.13 -10.02 1.56
N ASP A 370 -13.22 -9.29 2.21
CA ASP A 370 -12.08 -8.59 1.61
C ASP A 370 -10.82 -9.49 1.62
N THR A 371 -10.86 -10.57 0.84
CA THR A 371 -9.94 -11.70 0.96
C THR A 371 -8.57 -11.47 0.35
N ASP A 372 -8.51 -10.77 -0.79
CA ASP A 372 -7.25 -10.39 -1.43
C ASP A 372 -6.45 -9.43 -0.56
N THR A 373 -7.08 -8.37 -0.05
CA THR A 373 -6.41 -7.39 0.82
C THR A 373 -5.86 -8.02 2.09
N VAL A 374 -6.68 -8.80 2.81
CA VAL A 374 -6.22 -9.45 4.05
C VAL A 374 -5.08 -10.43 3.78
N ALA A 375 -5.14 -11.19 2.68
CA ALA A 375 -4.09 -12.12 2.32
C ALA A 375 -2.82 -11.41 1.82
N ALA A 376 -2.93 -10.29 1.10
CA ALA A 376 -1.80 -9.45 0.67
C ALA A 376 -1.11 -8.79 1.88
N ILE A 377 -1.88 -8.30 2.86
CA ILE A 377 -1.35 -7.78 4.12
C ILE A 377 -0.64 -8.90 4.88
N TYR A 378 -1.23 -10.08 5.05
CA TYR A 378 -0.52 -11.21 5.66
C TYR A 378 0.76 -11.56 4.89
N GLY A 379 0.67 -11.62 3.55
CA GLY A 379 1.73 -12.03 2.65
C GLY A 379 2.98 -11.16 2.75
N GLN A 380 2.82 -9.85 2.95
CA GLN A 380 3.91 -8.92 3.17
C GLN A 380 4.74 -9.25 4.43
N LEU A 381 4.10 -9.45 5.59
CA LEU A 381 4.77 -9.70 6.86
C LEU A 381 5.28 -11.14 6.96
N ALA A 382 4.41 -12.11 6.65
CA ALA A 382 4.78 -13.53 6.67
C ALA A 382 5.88 -13.81 5.64
N GLY A 383 5.80 -13.19 4.46
CA GLY A 383 6.84 -13.25 3.45
C GLY A 383 8.18 -12.72 3.92
N ALA A 384 8.20 -11.57 4.61
CA ALA A 384 9.42 -11.03 5.22
C ALA A 384 9.95 -11.93 6.36
N TYR A 385 9.06 -12.61 7.08
CA TYR A 385 9.41 -13.45 8.22
C TYR A 385 10.05 -14.77 7.79
N TYR A 386 9.32 -15.52 6.98
CA TYR A 386 9.76 -16.82 6.47
C TYR A 386 10.86 -16.69 5.43
N GLY A 387 10.84 -15.61 4.64
CA GLY A 387 11.73 -15.44 3.49
C GLY A 387 11.34 -16.32 2.31
N ALA A 388 11.72 -15.92 1.10
CA ALA A 388 11.30 -16.56 -0.16
C ALA A 388 11.62 -18.06 -0.20
N GLY A 389 12.70 -18.51 0.44
CA GLY A 389 13.10 -19.92 0.51
C GLY A 389 12.10 -20.83 1.21
N GLN A 390 11.22 -20.29 2.06
CA GLN A 390 10.19 -21.04 2.80
C GLN A 390 8.78 -20.88 2.23
N LEU A 391 8.60 -20.05 1.19
CA LEU A 391 7.33 -19.92 0.49
C LEU A 391 7.10 -21.14 -0.42
N PRO A 392 5.83 -21.59 -0.62
CA PRO A 392 5.56 -22.73 -1.49
C PRO A 392 6.03 -22.48 -2.94
N MET A 393 7.03 -23.23 -3.38
CA MET A 393 7.67 -23.06 -4.69
C MET A 393 6.67 -23.12 -5.85
N LYS A 394 5.67 -24.02 -5.75
CA LYS A 394 4.58 -24.11 -6.74
C LYS A 394 3.87 -22.76 -6.92
N TRP A 395 3.58 -22.07 -5.83
CA TRP A 395 2.87 -20.80 -5.86
C TRP A 395 3.74 -19.68 -6.39
N ILE A 396 4.99 -19.59 -5.90
CA ILE A 396 5.98 -18.64 -6.45
C ILE A 396 6.06 -18.79 -7.98
N GLN A 397 6.10 -20.04 -8.47
CA GLN A 397 6.27 -20.31 -9.88
C GLN A 397 5.11 -19.84 -10.76
N GLN A 398 3.89 -19.80 -10.21
CA GLN A 398 2.67 -19.39 -10.88
C GLN A 398 2.45 -17.88 -10.89
N ILE A 399 3.10 -17.12 -9.99
CA ILE A 399 2.91 -15.66 -9.92
C ILE A 399 3.30 -14.99 -11.24
N TYR A 400 2.35 -14.22 -11.78
CA TYR A 400 2.57 -13.41 -12.97
C TYR A 400 3.68 -12.40 -12.69
N ALA A 401 4.64 -12.33 -13.62
CA ALA A 401 5.80 -11.44 -13.55
C ALA A 401 6.68 -11.65 -12.28
N LYS A 402 6.71 -12.84 -11.67
CA LYS A 402 7.52 -13.13 -10.46
C LYS A 402 8.97 -12.63 -10.55
N ASN A 403 9.65 -12.85 -11.69
CA ASN A 403 11.03 -12.42 -11.87
C ASN A 403 11.17 -10.90 -11.83
N PHE A 404 10.19 -10.18 -12.38
CA PHE A 404 10.15 -8.72 -12.32
C PHE A 404 9.92 -8.24 -10.89
N ILE A 405 8.98 -8.86 -10.16
CA ILE A 405 8.72 -8.54 -8.74
C ILE A 405 9.97 -8.77 -7.88
N THR A 406 10.67 -9.89 -8.08
CA THR A 406 11.96 -10.18 -7.43
C THR A 406 12.99 -9.10 -7.76
N CYS A 407 13.21 -8.79 -9.04
CA CYS A 407 14.15 -7.74 -9.44
C CYS A 407 13.81 -6.37 -8.82
N ILE A 408 12.53 -6.02 -8.70
CA ILE A 408 12.12 -4.78 -8.03
C ILE A 408 12.51 -4.79 -6.56
N GLY A 409 12.35 -5.92 -5.86
CA GLY A 409 12.86 -6.10 -4.50
C GLY A 409 14.36 -5.83 -4.39
N ASP A 410 15.14 -6.35 -5.34
CA ASP A 410 16.61 -6.19 -5.38
C ASP A 410 16.99 -4.71 -5.55
N TRP A 411 16.32 -4.03 -6.49
CA TRP A 411 16.54 -2.60 -6.74
C TRP A 411 16.14 -1.73 -5.54
N LEU A 412 15.06 -2.08 -4.83
CA LEU A 412 14.68 -1.40 -3.58
C LEU A 412 15.78 -1.55 -2.53
N CYS A 413 16.30 -2.76 -2.34
CA CYS A 413 17.39 -3.02 -1.40
C CYS A 413 18.63 -2.19 -1.74
N TYR A 414 19.02 -2.22 -3.02
CA TYR A 414 20.21 -1.52 -3.51
C TYR A 414 20.09 -0.01 -3.35
N GLU A 415 19.04 0.63 -3.89
CA GLU A 415 18.88 2.09 -3.81
C GLU A 415 18.64 2.55 -2.36
N GLY A 416 17.98 1.74 -1.54
CA GLY A 416 17.84 1.95 -0.11
C GLY A 416 19.19 1.96 0.62
N ALA A 417 20.09 1.05 0.27
CA ALA A 417 21.47 1.02 0.76
C ALA A 417 22.20 2.33 0.41
N GLN A 418 22.13 2.74 -0.86
CA GLN A 418 22.78 3.96 -1.33
C GLN A 418 22.24 5.18 -0.60
N TRP A 419 20.91 5.28 -0.46
CA TRP A 419 20.27 6.34 0.29
C TRP A 419 20.80 6.42 1.72
N TRP A 420 20.89 5.29 2.42
CA TRP A 420 21.35 5.24 3.80
C TRP A 420 22.82 5.65 3.95
N GLN A 421 23.69 5.24 3.02
CA GLN A 421 25.10 5.67 3.02
C GLN A 421 25.22 7.19 2.95
N THR A 422 24.41 7.85 2.11
CA THR A 422 24.43 9.33 2.01
C THR A 422 23.97 10.04 3.29
N LYS A 423 23.19 9.36 4.15
CA LYS A 423 22.73 9.88 5.44
C LYS A 423 23.76 9.68 6.54
N LYS A 424 24.56 8.62 6.49
CA LYS A 424 25.65 8.38 7.45
C LYS A 424 26.83 9.33 7.27
N THR A 425 27.07 9.80 6.04
CA THR A 425 28.20 10.67 5.70
C THR A 425 27.92 12.16 5.91
N LYS A 426 26.69 12.52 6.29
CA LYS A 426 26.26 13.90 6.57
C LYS A 426 25.98 14.04 8.05
#